data_AF-A0A8H3A0C5-F1
#
_entry.id   AF-A0A8H3A0C5-F1
#
_cell.length_a   1.000
_cell.length_b   1.000
_cell.length_c   1.000
_cell.angle_alpha   90.00
_cell.angle_beta   90.00
_cell.angle_gamma   90.00
#
_symmetry.space_group_name_H-M   'P 1'
#
loop_
_entity.id
_entity.type
_entity.pdbx_description
1 polymer ?
#
loop_
_entity_poly.entity_id
_entity_poly.type
_entity_poly.pdbx_seq_one_letter_code
_entity_poly.pdbx_strand_id
1 'polypeptide(L)'
;MSKSLPLSAPDLDAVDNILYELITSVKQYKSPSELDFSPNGENPMHLLINEKNNPFLDQLRKLDDLRTQLAKISTQGNEKLEDKHKLTNMAIERALYRMKEHQLELYRKRPRDTEAPSKSNTWRNCCIAIFIVAAFIFFVEGFLRH
;
A
#
# COMPACT_ATOMS: atom_id res chain seq x y z
N MET A 1 -5.68 -15.60 39.78
CA MET A 1 -4.43 -14.89 39.43
C MET A 1 -3.95 -15.42 38.08
N SER A 2 -4.40 -14.79 37.00
CA SER A 2 -3.89 -15.11 35.66
C SER A 2 -2.47 -14.58 35.57
N LYS A 3 -1.48 -15.48 35.46
CA LYS A 3 -0.09 -15.11 35.20
C LYS A 3 -0.05 -14.38 33.86
N SER A 4 0.22 -13.08 33.88
CA SER A 4 0.64 -12.33 32.69
C SER A 4 1.99 -12.91 32.24
N LEU A 5 1.98 -13.55 31.08
CA LEU A 5 3.19 -14.09 30.45
C LEU A 5 4.12 -12.91 30.11
N PRO A 6 5.42 -12.97 30.43
CA PRO A 6 6.33 -11.89 30.06
C PRO A 6 6.44 -11.83 28.53
N LEU A 7 6.00 -10.70 27.98
CA LEU A 7 6.07 -10.37 26.56
C LEU A 7 7.50 -10.58 26.06
N SER A 8 7.66 -11.40 25.04
CA SER A 8 8.95 -11.58 24.39
C SER A 8 9.15 -10.45 23.37
N ALA A 9 10.29 -9.77 23.45
CA ALA A 9 10.85 -8.85 22.43
C ALA A 9 10.50 -9.14 20.94
N PRO A 10 10.43 -10.40 20.46
CA PRO A 10 10.06 -10.74 19.08
C PRO A 10 8.80 -10.09 18.49
N ASP A 11 7.76 -9.79 19.28
CA ASP A 11 6.50 -9.27 18.69
C ASP A 11 6.61 -7.80 18.27
N LEU A 12 7.38 -7.00 19.01
CA LEU A 12 7.68 -5.62 18.64
C LEU A 12 8.59 -5.59 17.41
N ASP A 13 9.63 -6.44 17.41
CA ASP A 13 10.54 -6.61 16.28
C ASP A 13 9.80 -7.09 15.02
N ALA A 14 8.74 -7.91 15.17
CA ALA A 14 7.92 -8.36 14.06
C ALA A 14 7.12 -7.22 13.40
N VAL A 15 6.51 -6.32 14.18
CA VAL A 15 5.82 -5.15 13.63
C VAL A 15 6.81 -4.19 12.96
N ASP A 16 8.00 -4.01 13.55
CA ASP A 16 9.07 -3.22 12.94
C ASP A 16 9.55 -3.78 11.60
N ASN A 17 9.73 -5.09 11.52
CA ASN A 17 10.11 -5.74 10.27
C ASN A 17 9.04 -5.55 9.18
N ILE A 18 7.76 -5.70 9.52
CA ILE A 18 6.65 -5.44 8.57
C ILE A 18 6.66 -3.99 8.10
N LEU A 19 6.87 -3.03 9.01
CA LEU A 19 6.94 -1.62 8.67
C LEU A 19 8.14 -1.32 7.75
N TYR A 20 9.29 -1.92 8.02
CA TYR A 20 10.48 -1.80 7.19
C TYR A 20 10.26 -2.38 5.78
N GLU A 21 9.65 -3.55 5.68
CA GLU A 21 9.31 -4.18 4.41
C GLU A 21 8.28 -3.36 3.61
N LEU A 22 7.28 -2.78 4.30
CA LEU A 22 6.33 -1.86 3.69
C LEU A 22 7.05 -0.66 3.09
N ILE A 23 7.87 0.04 3.88
CA ILE A 23 8.64 1.21 3.43
C ILE A 23 9.52 0.86 2.22
N THR A 24 10.21 -0.27 2.29
CA THR A 24 11.10 -0.74 1.23
C THR A 24 10.32 -1.03 -0.05
N SER A 25 9.19 -1.74 0.06
CA SER A 25 8.33 -2.05 -1.09
C SER A 25 7.81 -0.79 -1.76
N VAL A 26 7.30 0.17 -0.98
CA VAL A 26 6.74 1.43 -1.51
C VAL A 26 7.82 2.29 -2.16
N LYS A 27 9.03 2.33 -1.59
CA LYS A 27 10.15 3.10 -2.16
C LYS A 27 10.68 2.51 -3.48
N GLN A 28 10.72 1.19 -3.58
CA GLN A 28 11.22 0.49 -4.78
C GLN A 28 10.18 0.42 -5.89
N TYR A 29 8.90 0.49 -5.53
CA TYR A 29 7.81 0.39 -6.47
C TYR A 29 7.76 1.59 -7.42
N LYS A 30 7.80 1.28 -8.73
CA LYS A 30 7.52 2.26 -9.78
C LYS A 30 6.13 2.00 -10.31
N SER A 31 5.24 2.97 -10.15
CA SER A 31 3.87 2.83 -10.64
C SER A 31 3.86 2.77 -12.16
N PRO A 32 3.25 1.75 -12.78
CA PRO A 32 3.14 1.69 -14.23
C PRO A 32 2.23 2.80 -14.74
N SER A 33 2.59 3.36 -15.90
CA SER A 33 1.80 4.40 -16.57
C SER A 33 0.57 3.85 -17.28
N GLU A 34 0.52 2.55 -17.54
CA GLU A 34 -0.54 1.87 -18.25
C GLU A 34 -0.75 0.47 -17.69
N LEU A 35 -1.99 0.00 -17.71
CA LEU A 35 -2.38 -1.36 -17.31
C LEU A 35 -3.26 -2.00 -18.37
N ASP A 36 -3.11 -3.30 -18.55
CA ASP A 36 -3.93 -4.09 -19.46
C ASP A 36 -5.13 -4.67 -18.73
N PHE A 37 -6.28 -3.98 -18.86
CA PHE A 37 -7.55 -4.45 -18.32
C PHE A 37 -8.18 -5.50 -19.22
N SER A 38 -8.96 -6.40 -18.60
CA SER A 38 -9.74 -7.41 -19.31
C SER A 38 -10.60 -6.80 -20.43
N PRO A 39 -10.64 -7.41 -21.63
CA PRO A 39 -11.41 -6.90 -22.76
C PRO A 39 -12.92 -6.85 -22.48
N ASN A 40 -13.42 -7.69 -21.58
CA ASN A 40 -14.83 -7.67 -21.20
C ASN A 40 -15.21 -6.47 -20.33
N GLY A 41 -14.24 -5.65 -19.88
CA GLY A 41 -14.48 -4.30 -19.35
C GLY A 41 -15.38 -4.15 -18.11
N GLU A 42 -16.08 -5.20 -17.69
CA GLU A 42 -17.13 -5.16 -16.68
C GLU A 42 -16.59 -4.81 -15.29
N ASN A 43 -15.35 -5.17 -15.00
CA ASN A 43 -14.73 -4.89 -13.72
C ASN A 43 -13.36 -4.20 -13.87
N PRO A 44 -13.24 -2.91 -13.50
CA PRO A 44 -11.96 -2.20 -13.51
C PRO A 44 -10.94 -2.80 -12.54
N MET A 45 -11.39 -3.64 -11.59
CA MET A 45 -10.53 -4.35 -10.63
C MET A 45 -9.87 -5.61 -11.23
N HIS A 46 -10.31 -6.10 -12.37
CA HIS A 46 -9.75 -7.28 -13.03
C HIS A 46 -8.70 -6.91 -14.07
N LEU A 47 -7.44 -7.08 -13.69
CA LEU A 47 -6.27 -6.98 -14.58
C LEU A 47 -5.98 -8.33 -15.22
N LEU A 48 -5.45 -8.29 -16.44
CA LEU A 48 -4.89 -9.49 -17.08
C LEU A 48 -3.58 -9.88 -16.39
N ILE A 49 -3.34 -11.17 -16.21
CA ILE A 49 -2.05 -11.68 -15.75
C ILE A 49 -1.11 -11.69 -16.95
N ASN A 50 -0.24 -10.69 -17.03
CA ASN A 50 0.73 -10.54 -18.11
C ASN A 50 1.97 -9.80 -17.62
N GLU A 51 3.05 -9.83 -18.39
CA GLU A 51 4.33 -9.22 -18.01
C GLU A 51 4.21 -7.72 -17.67
N LYS A 52 3.31 -6.99 -18.34
CA LYS A 52 3.08 -5.55 -18.12
C LYS A 52 2.42 -5.28 -16.76
N ASN A 53 1.43 -6.07 -16.38
CA ASN A 53 0.69 -5.91 -15.14
C ASN A 53 1.37 -6.61 -13.95
N ASN A 54 2.29 -7.55 -14.19
CA ASN A 54 2.96 -8.32 -13.15
C ASN A 54 3.58 -7.43 -12.05
N PRO A 55 4.34 -6.34 -12.35
CA PRO A 55 4.88 -5.49 -11.29
C PRO A 55 3.80 -4.86 -10.40
N PHE A 56 2.64 -4.51 -10.96
CA PHE A 56 1.51 -3.95 -10.22
C PHE A 56 0.83 -5.02 -9.36
N LEU A 57 0.57 -6.20 -9.93
CA LEU A 57 -0.05 -7.34 -9.26
C LEU A 57 0.84 -7.89 -8.14
N ASP A 58 2.15 -7.97 -8.37
CA ASP A 58 3.12 -8.42 -7.36
C ASP A 58 3.18 -7.45 -6.18
N GLN A 59 3.14 -6.14 -6.44
CA GLN A 59 3.10 -5.16 -5.37
C GLN A 59 1.79 -5.22 -4.57
N LEU A 60 0.64 -5.41 -5.24
CA LEU A 60 -0.64 -5.62 -4.55
C LEU A 60 -0.59 -6.84 -3.64
N ARG A 61 -0.13 -7.98 -4.17
CA ARG A 61 0.01 -9.22 -3.41
C ARG A 61 0.94 -9.02 -2.22
N LYS A 62 2.08 -8.35 -2.40
CA LYS A 62 3.04 -8.08 -1.32
C LYS A 62 2.41 -7.25 -0.19
N LEU A 63 1.60 -6.25 -0.52
CA LEU A 63 0.90 -5.45 0.50
C LEU A 63 -0.17 -6.25 1.25
N ASP A 64 -0.93 -7.11 0.54
CA ASP A 64 -1.91 -8.01 1.17
C ASP A 64 -1.24 -9.07 2.06
N ASP A 65 -0.06 -9.57 1.66
CA ASP A 65 0.75 -10.48 2.46
C ASP A 65 1.23 -9.80 3.75
N LEU A 66 1.74 -8.56 3.66
CA LEU A 66 2.13 -7.76 4.84
C LEU A 66 0.95 -7.54 5.78
N ARG A 67 -0.24 -7.24 5.24
CA ARG A 67 -1.47 -7.10 6.05
C ARG A 67 -1.80 -8.39 6.78
N THR A 68 -1.69 -9.53 6.09
CA THR A 68 -1.97 -10.85 6.63
C THR A 68 -0.95 -11.24 7.70
N GLN A 69 0.33 -10.91 7.50
CA GLN A 69 1.37 -11.11 8.51
C GLN A 69 1.12 -10.25 9.75
N LEU A 70 0.76 -8.98 9.57
CA LEU A 70 0.44 -8.07 10.67
C LEU A 70 -0.76 -8.58 11.49
N ALA A 71 -1.80 -9.08 10.84
CA ALA A 71 -2.98 -9.65 11.50
C ALA A 71 -2.68 -10.89 12.37
N LYS A 72 -1.57 -11.60 12.11
CA LYS A 72 -1.13 -12.75 12.93
C LYS A 72 -0.43 -12.32 14.21
N ILE A 73 0.06 -11.08 14.29
CA ILE A 73 0.74 -10.57 15.48
C ILE A 73 -0.32 -10.24 16.54
N SER A 74 -0.23 -10.90 17.68
CA SER A 74 -1.09 -10.62 18.83
C SER A 74 -0.51 -9.48 19.64
N THR A 75 -1.32 -8.45 19.91
CA THR A 75 -0.88 -7.28 20.70
C THR A 75 -0.96 -7.52 22.21
N GLN A 76 -1.64 -8.58 22.65
CA GLN A 76 -1.79 -9.04 24.05
C GLN A 76 -2.06 -7.92 25.10
N GLY A 77 -2.74 -6.83 24.70
CA GLY A 77 -3.06 -5.71 25.60
C GLY A 77 -1.89 -4.80 25.92
N ASN A 78 -0.78 -4.87 25.18
CA ASN A 78 0.30 -3.89 25.25
C ASN A 78 -0.05 -2.67 24.41
N GLU A 79 -0.28 -1.53 25.08
CA GLU A 79 -0.68 -0.26 24.46
C GLU A 79 0.29 0.20 23.37
N LYS A 80 1.60 0.17 23.64
CA LYS A 80 2.63 0.60 22.66
C LYS A 80 2.66 -0.30 21.42
N LEU A 81 2.52 -1.60 21.59
CA LEU A 81 2.47 -2.56 20.49
C LEU A 81 1.16 -2.41 19.70
N GLU A 82 0.05 -2.17 20.40
CA GLU A 82 -1.26 -1.97 19.78
C GLU A 82 -1.32 -0.69 18.94
N ASP A 83 -0.79 0.42 19.46
CA ASP A 83 -0.70 1.68 18.71
C ASP A 83 0.13 1.50 17.44
N LYS A 84 1.31 0.88 17.58
CA LYS A 84 2.18 0.61 16.44
C LYS A 84 1.54 -0.32 15.41
N HIS A 85 0.87 -1.37 15.87
CA HIS A 85 0.12 -2.30 15.03
C HIS A 85 -0.97 -1.58 14.23
N LYS A 86 -1.79 -0.76 14.89
CA LYS A 86 -2.83 0.06 14.24
C LYS A 86 -2.26 1.01 13.20
N LEU A 87 -1.16 1.70 13.53
CA LEU A 87 -0.49 2.61 12.61
C LEU A 87 0.05 1.89 11.38
N THR A 88 0.71 0.74 11.56
CA THR A 88 1.20 -0.09 10.46
C THR A 88 0.04 -0.61 9.60
N ASN A 89 -1.07 -1.05 10.20
CA ASN A 89 -2.24 -1.49 9.46
C ASN A 89 -2.82 -0.35 8.62
N MET A 90 -2.99 0.83 9.20
CA MET A 90 -3.48 2.01 8.50
C MET A 90 -2.56 2.41 7.33
N ALA A 91 -1.25 2.28 7.51
CA ALA A 91 -0.27 2.55 6.47
C ALA A 91 -0.40 1.57 5.29
N ILE A 92 -0.56 0.26 5.56
CA ILE A 92 -0.78 -0.76 4.53
C ILE A 92 -2.10 -0.50 3.78
N GLU A 93 -3.19 -0.27 4.52
CA GLU A 93 -4.51 0.01 3.93
C GLU A 93 -4.50 1.25 3.04
N ARG A 94 -3.78 2.30 3.47
CA ARG A 94 -3.62 3.51 2.67
C ARG A 94 -2.81 3.27 1.39
N ALA A 95 -1.78 2.43 1.44
CA ALA A 95 -1.00 2.04 0.26
C ALA A 95 -1.87 1.25 -0.73
N LEU A 96 -2.63 0.26 -0.24
CA LEU A 96 -3.57 -0.53 -1.04
C LEU A 96 -4.66 0.34 -1.68
N TYR A 97 -5.26 1.26 -0.91
CA TYR A 97 -6.28 2.18 -1.41
C TYR A 97 -5.75 3.00 -2.60
N ARG A 98 -4.52 3.54 -2.48
CA ARG A 98 -3.91 4.36 -3.53
C ARG A 98 -3.59 3.58 -4.79
N MET A 99 -3.14 2.33 -4.65
CA MET A 99 -2.93 1.47 -5.82
C MET A 99 -4.24 1.21 -6.56
N LYS A 100 -5.33 0.91 -5.83
CA LYS A 100 -6.67 0.72 -6.41
C LYS A 100 -7.21 2.01 -7.05
N GLU A 101 -6.96 3.16 -6.45
CA GLU A 101 -7.31 4.47 -7.01
C GLU A 101 -6.56 4.73 -8.32
N HIS A 102 -5.25 4.47 -8.36
CA HIS A 102 -4.44 4.58 -9.58
C HIS A 102 -4.94 3.64 -10.69
N GLN A 103 -5.26 2.39 -10.34
CA GLN A 103 -5.85 1.44 -11.28
C GLN A 103 -7.17 1.96 -11.86
N LEU A 104 -8.04 2.53 -11.04
CA LEU A 104 -9.31 3.10 -11.48
C LEU A 104 -9.11 4.35 -12.36
N GLU A 105 -8.11 5.18 -12.06
CA GLU A 105 -7.75 6.33 -12.89
C GLU A 105 -7.28 5.88 -14.28
N LEU A 106 -6.40 4.87 -14.36
CA LEU A 106 -5.94 4.30 -15.62
C LEU A 106 -7.09 3.68 -16.42
N TYR A 107 -8.02 3.00 -15.74
CA TYR A 107 -9.21 2.46 -16.38
C TYR A 107 -10.08 3.57 -16.98
N ARG A 108 -10.32 4.68 -16.25
CA ARG A 108 -11.10 5.83 -16.72
C ARG A 108 -10.45 6.57 -17.88
N LYS A 109 -9.11 6.59 -17.93
CA LYS A 109 -8.33 7.23 -18.99
C LYS A 109 -8.22 6.38 -20.25
N ARG A 110 -8.54 5.08 -20.18
CA ARG A 110 -8.55 4.23 -21.37
C ARG A 110 -9.51 4.86 -22.39
N PRO A 111 -9.07 5.11 -23.63
CA PRO A 111 -9.98 5.53 -24.68
C PRO A 111 -11.03 4.42 -24.83
N ARG A 112 -12.26 4.72 -24.41
CA ARG A 112 -13.41 3.97 -24.89
C ARG A 112 -13.59 4.41 -26.33
N ASP A 113 -13.91 3.51 -27.23
CA ASP A 113 -14.03 3.76 -28.68
C ASP A 113 -15.16 4.75 -29.07
N THR A 114 -15.55 5.70 -28.21
CA THR A 114 -16.71 6.57 -28.39
C THR A 114 -16.52 8.05 -28.04
N GLU A 115 -15.42 8.53 -27.46
CA GLU A 115 -15.34 9.97 -27.11
C GLU A 115 -14.00 10.66 -27.43
N ALA A 116 -14.12 11.82 -28.08
CA ALA A 116 -13.05 12.73 -28.53
C ALA A 116 -12.14 13.24 -27.39
N PRO A 117 -10.88 13.61 -27.68
CA PRO A 117 -9.87 13.89 -26.68
C PRO A 117 -10.16 15.18 -25.89
N SER A 118 -10.51 15.05 -24.60
CA SER A 118 -10.49 16.17 -23.65
C SER A 118 -9.10 16.31 -23.02
N LYS A 119 -8.57 17.54 -23.03
CA LYS A 119 -7.18 17.88 -22.68
C LYS A 119 -6.87 17.55 -21.21
N SER A 120 -5.97 16.59 -20.98
CA SER A 120 -5.53 16.20 -19.63
C SER A 120 -4.46 17.12 -19.06
N ASN A 121 -4.74 17.61 -17.87
CA ASN A 121 -3.92 18.39 -16.94
C ASN A 121 -2.81 17.53 -16.28
N THR A 122 -1.64 17.52 -16.93
CA THR A 122 -0.44 16.71 -16.63
C THR A 122 0.41 17.15 -15.43
N TRP A 123 0.08 18.25 -14.73
CA TRP A 123 0.94 18.81 -13.69
C TRP A 123 0.65 18.30 -12.26
N ARG A 124 -0.50 17.66 -12.02
CA ARG A 124 -0.88 17.17 -10.68
C ARG A 124 -0.21 15.85 -10.30
N ASN A 125 0.13 15.01 -11.29
CA ASN A 125 0.52 13.62 -11.04
C ASN A 125 1.99 13.47 -10.60
N CYS A 126 2.89 14.40 -10.95
CA CYS A 126 4.26 14.39 -10.45
C CYS A 126 4.41 14.90 -9.01
N CYS A 127 3.56 15.83 -8.56
CA CYS A 127 3.67 16.39 -7.21
C CYS A 127 3.20 15.40 -6.14
N ILE A 128 2.16 14.60 -6.42
CA ILE A 128 1.56 13.71 -5.41
C ILE A 128 2.54 12.60 -4.99
N ALA A 129 3.32 12.02 -5.91
CA ALA A 129 4.32 10.99 -5.58
C ALA A 129 5.41 11.49 -4.62
N ILE A 130 5.82 12.77 -4.75
CA ILE A 130 6.88 13.38 -3.92
C ILE A 130 6.33 13.75 -2.53
N PHE A 131 5.11 14.29 -2.44
CA PHE A 131 4.49 14.64 -1.14
C PHE A 131 4.17 13.40 -0.29
N ILE A 132 3.96 12.23 -0.91
CA ILE A 132 3.60 10.99 -0.22
C ILE A 132 4.80 10.36 0.51
N VAL A 133 5.97 10.31 -0.12
CA VAL A 133 7.18 9.77 0.52
C VAL A 133 7.64 10.71 1.64
N ALA A 134 7.55 12.02 1.45
CA ALA A 134 7.87 13.00 2.48
C ALA A 134 6.92 12.92 3.69
N ALA A 135 5.60 12.89 3.49
CA ALA A 135 4.65 12.80 4.60
C ALA A 135 4.74 11.45 5.36
N PHE A 136 5.05 10.36 4.66
CA PHE A 136 5.23 9.04 5.27
C PHE A 136 6.55 8.94 6.04
N ILE A 137 7.63 9.56 5.54
CA ILE A 137 8.92 9.67 6.27
C ILE A 137 8.79 10.60 7.48
N PHE A 138 8.15 11.77 7.35
CA PHE A 138 7.96 12.69 8.48
C PHE A 138 7.06 12.10 9.58
N PHE A 139 6.04 11.33 9.21
CA PHE A 139 5.16 10.66 10.17
C PHE A 139 5.84 9.49 10.89
N VAL A 140 6.76 8.77 10.22
CA VAL A 140 7.52 7.66 10.82
C VAL A 140 8.75 8.14 11.61
N GLU A 141 9.51 9.12 11.11
CA GLU A 141 10.68 9.67 11.81
C GLU A 141 10.32 10.52 13.03
N GLY A 142 9.17 11.21 13.02
CA GLY A 142 8.67 11.93 14.19
C GLY A 142 8.34 11.02 15.38
N PHE A 143 8.12 9.73 15.14
CA PHE A 143 7.66 8.78 16.16
C PHE A 143 8.78 7.85 16.68
N LEU A 144 9.87 7.65 15.93
CA LEU A 144 11.05 6.92 16.44
C LEU A 144 11.90 7.73 17.44
N ARG A 145 11.58 9.00 17.66
CA ARG A 145 12.31 9.91 18.56
C ARG A 145 11.65 10.14 19.93
N HIS A 146 10.54 9.47 20.23
CA HIS A 146 9.82 9.58 21.50
C HIS A 146 9.60 8.21 22.16
#